data_AF-A0A5B7BDL5-F1
#
_entry.id   AF-A0A5B7BDL5-F1
#
_cell.length_a   1.000
_cell.length_b   1.000
_cell.length_c   1.000
_cell.angle_alpha   90.00
_cell.angle_beta   90.00
_cell.angle_gamma   90.00
#
_symmetry.space_group_name_H-M   'P 1'
#
loop_
_entity.id
_entity.type
_entity.pdbx_description
1 polymer ?
#
loop_
_entity_poly.entity_id
_entity_poly.type
_entity_poly.pdbx_seq_one_letter_code
_entity_poly.pdbx_strand_id
1 'polypeptide(L)'
;RSQLQPLLPLLEDLPDGLHKTVPYLLSFLLGDPMKMAMVTIESRLPPALVLEQLSGNLAALLPRFSGLVDIIPKDTLLWKLKLLKSAAAYANSRLHAVTAEVLVLASGKDNMLPSGDEAQRLSSSLRNCKIRYFKDNGHTILLEAGINLLTVIKGTSKYRHSRRHDFIKDFLPPSISEFKQAQEGNGWFRFVSSPVMFSTLEDGKIVRGLAGIPNEGPVLLVGYHMLLGLELVPLVEEFLREKNVLVRGVAHPTMFTEEMQSLDFSFYDLMRVFGALPVTASNLFKLFATKSHVLLYP
;
A
#
# COMPACT_ATOMS: atom_id res chain seq x y z
N ARG A 1 9.33 23.54 -6.64
CA ARG A 1 10.36 24.01 -5.65
C ARG A 1 9.74 23.92 -4.25
N SER A 2 10.51 23.63 -3.20
CA SER A 2 9.97 23.44 -1.84
C SER A 2 9.41 24.72 -1.24
N GLN A 3 8.27 24.60 -0.55
CA GLN A 3 7.65 25.68 0.22
C GLN A 3 8.50 26.12 1.41
N LEU A 4 9.43 25.27 1.87
CA LEU A 4 10.38 25.63 2.91
C LEU A 4 11.52 26.52 2.41
N GLN A 5 11.84 26.50 1.12
CA GLN A 5 13.02 27.20 0.58
C GLN A 5 13.04 28.70 0.93
N PRO A 6 11.92 29.45 0.83
CA PRO A 6 11.88 30.87 1.24
C PRO A 6 12.04 31.07 2.75
N LEU A 7 11.70 30.07 3.57
CA LEU A 7 11.77 30.13 5.02
C LEU A 7 13.19 29.91 5.56
N LEU A 8 14.06 29.20 4.81
CA LEU A 8 15.41 28.86 5.29
C LEU A 8 16.28 30.08 5.64
N PRO A 9 16.34 31.16 4.84
CA PRO A 9 17.11 32.36 5.22
C PRO A 9 16.50 33.09 6.43
N LEU A 10 15.18 33.15 6.52
CA LEU A 10 14.47 33.74 7.67
C LEU A 10 14.78 32.99 8.99
N LEU A 11 15.02 31.68 8.92
CA LEU A 11 15.44 30.89 10.08
C LEU A 11 16.87 31.18 10.53
N GLU A 12 17.74 31.65 9.64
CA GLU A 12 19.10 32.06 10.01
C GLU A 12 19.05 33.40 10.76
N ASP A 13 18.22 34.33 10.29
CA ASP A 13 18.12 35.71 10.78
C ASP A 13 17.13 35.91 11.96
N LEU A 14 16.36 34.89 12.33
CA LEU A 14 15.38 35.01 13.42
C LEU A 14 16.07 35.32 14.77
N PRO A 15 15.48 36.18 15.63
CA PRO A 15 15.94 36.38 17.00
C PRO A 15 15.71 35.14 17.88
N ASP A 16 16.63 34.89 18.83
CA ASP A 16 16.62 33.72 19.74
C ASP A 16 15.26 33.44 20.41
N GLY A 17 14.50 34.49 20.74
CA GLY A 17 13.16 34.38 21.35
C GLY A 17 12.07 33.82 20.44
N LEU A 18 12.18 33.97 19.11
CA LEU A 18 11.16 33.52 18.15
C LEU A 18 11.44 32.11 17.61
N HIS A 19 12.61 31.52 17.87
CA HIS A 19 12.91 30.15 17.39
C HIS A 19 12.01 29.08 17.99
N LYS A 20 11.42 29.34 19.16
CA LYS A 20 10.47 28.43 19.79
C LYS A 20 9.20 28.22 18.97
N THR A 21 8.86 29.15 18.06
CA THR A 21 7.66 29.04 17.21
C THR A 21 7.89 28.27 15.91
N VAL A 22 9.16 28.10 15.49
CA VAL A 22 9.52 27.44 14.23
C VAL A 22 9.09 25.96 14.20
N PRO A 23 9.35 25.15 15.24
CA PRO A 23 8.93 23.75 15.23
C PRO A 23 7.40 23.59 15.27
N TYR A 24 6.68 24.53 15.88
CA TYR A 24 5.21 24.58 15.80
C TYR A 24 4.74 24.86 14.36
N LEU A 25 5.33 25.84 13.66
CA LEU A 25 4.98 26.11 12.27
C LEU A 25 5.29 24.90 11.36
N LEU A 26 6.41 24.21 11.59
CA LEU A 26 6.76 23.00 10.87
C LEU A 26 5.84 21.83 11.20
N SER A 27 5.33 21.73 12.43
CA SER A 27 4.43 20.63 12.83
C SER A 27 3.13 20.58 12.03
N PHE A 28 2.58 21.73 11.63
CA PHE A 28 1.40 21.81 10.75
C PHE A 28 1.70 21.39 9.30
N LEU A 29 2.98 21.33 8.92
CA LEU A 29 3.44 20.91 7.60
C LEU A 29 3.84 19.43 7.56
N LEU A 30 3.92 18.76 8.73
CA LEU A 30 4.36 17.37 8.82
C LEU A 30 3.33 16.39 8.25
N GLY A 31 2.03 16.63 8.32
CA GLY A 31 1.03 15.70 7.81
C GLY A 31 -0.38 16.17 8.09
N ASP A 32 -1.36 15.44 7.58
CA ASP A 32 -2.78 15.71 7.85
C ASP A 32 -3.15 15.18 9.26
N PRO A 33 -3.41 16.04 10.27
CA PRO A 33 -3.68 15.60 11.63
C PRO A 33 -4.93 14.73 11.74
N MET A 34 -5.93 14.96 10.86
CA MET A 34 -7.14 14.15 10.82
C MET A 34 -6.81 12.72 10.38
N LYS A 35 -6.02 12.59 9.32
CA LYS A 35 -5.59 11.26 8.85
C LYS A 35 -4.69 10.56 9.86
N MET A 36 -3.81 11.28 10.55
CA MET A 36 -2.97 10.70 11.61
C MET A 36 -3.82 10.21 12.78
N ALA A 37 -4.82 10.98 13.21
CA ALA A 37 -5.70 10.59 14.29
C ALA A 37 -6.66 9.45 13.92
N MET A 38 -6.90 9.21 12.63
CA MET A 38 -7.74 8.10 12.15
C MET A 38 -7.01 6.76 12.06
N VAL A 39 -5.68 6.69 12.22
CA VAL A 39 -4.88 5.46 12.01
C VAL A 39 -5.33 4.29 12.88
N THR A 40 -5.70 4.56 14.14
CA THR A 40 -6.07 3.53 15.12
C THR A 40 -7.57 3.26 15.18
N ILE A 41 -8.37 3.97 14.38
CA ILE A 41 -9.82 3.88 14.42
C ILE A 41 -10.29 2.85 13.40
N GLU A 42 -10.99 1.83 13.87
CA GLU A 42 -11.59 0.83 12.98
C GLU A 42 -12.75 1.44 12.18
N SER A 43 -12.79 1.15 10.89
CA SER A 43 -13.79 1.67 9.94
C SER A 43 -15.24 1.24 10.24
N ARG A 44 -15.44 0.21 11.07
CA ARG A 44 -16.76 -0.38 11.36
C ARG A 44 -17.38 0.06 12.70
N LEU A 45 -16.77 1.02 13.39
CA LEU A 45 -17.30 1.51 14.65
C LEU A 45 -18.54 2.40 14.42
N PRO A 46 -19.48 2.43 15.39
CA PRO A 46 -20.59 3.39 15.35
C PRO A 46 -20.08 4.84 15.27
N PRO A 47 -20.76 5.75 14.55
CA PRO A 47 -20.29 7.12 14.33
C PRO A 47 -19.96 7.88 15.62
N ALA A 48 -20.73 7.67 16.69
CA ALA A 48 -20.48 8.30 17.98
C ALA A 48 -19.13 7.89 18.58
N LEU A 49 -18.78 6.60 18.49
CA LEU A 49 -17.54 6.07 19.02
C LEU A 49 -16.33 6.49 18.16
N VAL A 50 -16.52 6.58 16.83
CA VAL A 50 -15.52 7.15 15.92
C VAL A 50 -15.19 8.58 16.33
N LEU A 51 -16.21 9.41 16.59
CA LEU A 51 -16.01 10.81 16.98
C LEU A 51 -15.28 10.94 18.33
N GLU A 52 -15.65 10.11 19.30
CA GLU A 52 -15.01 10.08 20.62
C GLU A 52 -13.52 9.69 20.51
N GLN A 53 -13.22 8.61 19.80
CA GLN A 53 -11.84 8.15 19.60
C GLN A 53 -11.01 9.16 18.80
N LEU A 54 -11.60 9.76 17.77
CA LEU A 54 -10.95 10.79 16.96
C LEU A 54 -10.58 12.00 17.79
N SER A 55 -11.51 12.48 18.63
CA SER A 55 -11.26 13.57 19.57
C SER A 55 -10.12 13.22 20.53
N GLY A 56 -10.15 12.02 21.13
CA GLY A 56 -9.09 11.54 22.01
C GLY A 56 -7.72 11.44 21.32
N ASN A 57 -7.68 10.91 20.09
CA ASN A 57 -6.47 10.79 19.31
C ASN A 57 -5.89 12.15 18.91
N LEU A 58 -6.73 13.10 18.49
CA LEU A 58 -6.32 14.47 18.19
C LEU A 58 -5.75 15.16 19.43
N ALA A 59 -6.41 15.02 20.59
CA ALA A 59 -5.91 15.53 21.85
C ALA A 59 -4.54 14.94 22.22
N ALA A 60 -4.33 13.65 21.95
CA ALA A 60 -3.05 12.97 22.18
C ALA A 60 -1.92 13.39 21.22
N LEU A 61 -2.24 13.95 20.04
CA LEU A 61 -1.25 14.50 19.12
C LEU A 61 -0.71 15.86 19.58
N LEU A 62 -1.54 16.69 20.23
CA LEU A 62 -1.16 18.03 20.71
C LEU A 62 0.15 18.08 21.54
N PRO A 63 0.33 17.25 22.59
CA PRO A 63 1.56 17.28 23.39
C PRO A 63 2.79 16.79 22.62
N ARG A 64 2.62 15.98 21.56
CA ARG A 64 3.72 15.52 20.71
C ARG A 64 4.25 16.66 19.83
N PHE A 65 3.38 17.55 19.40
CA PHE A 65 3.75 18.74 18.64
C PHE A 65 4.43 19.80 19.52
N SER A 66 4.05 19.94 20.78
CA SER A 66 4.76 20.84 21.70
C SER A 66 6.17 20.35 22.06
N GLY A 67 6.36 19.03 22.23
CA GLY A 67 7.68 18.46 22.53
C GLY A 67 8.70 18.58 21.39
N LEU A 68 8.26 18.77 20.14
CA LEU A 68 9.14 18.95 18.98
C LEU A 68 10.03 20.21 19.10
N VAL A 69 9.58 21.22 19.84
CA VAL A 69 10.32 22.47 20.06
C VAL A 69 11.57 22.25 20.91
N ASP A 70 11.46 21.39 21.91
CA ASP A 70 12.57 21.06 22.81
C ASP A 70 13.57 20.08 22.18
N ILE A 71 13.17 19.39 21.11
CA ILE A 71 13.97 18.35 20.44
C ILE A 71 14.93 18.94 19.39
N ILE A 72 14.62 20.08 18.77
CA ILE A 72 15.45 20.66 17.71
C ILE A 72 15.76 22.15 17.97
N PRO A 73 16.85 22.45 18.70
CA PRO A 73 17.36 23.81 18.85
C PRO A 73 17.73 24.46 17.50
N LYS A 74 17.73 25.81 17.44
CA LYS A 74 18.08 26.60 16.24
C LYS A 74 19.36 26.11 15.57
N ASP A 75 20.46 26.09 16.31
CA ASP A 75 21.77 25.75 15.76
C ASP A 75 21.80 24.32 15.20
N THR A 76 21.08 23.41 15.86
CA THR A 76 20.92 22.03 15.39
C THR A 76 20.10 21.97 14.10
N LEU A 77 19.02 22.74 14.00
CA LEU A 77 18.22 22.83 12.77
C LEU A 77 19.07 23.38 11.61
N LEU A 78 19.77 24.49 11.82
CA LEU A 78 20.63 25.09 10.80
C LEU A 78 21.75 24.15 10.35
N TRP A 79 22.40 23.47 11.31
CA TRP A 79 23.41 22.46 11.01
C TRP A 79 22.82 21.29 10.20
N LYS A 80 21.64 20.78 10.57
CA LYS A 80 20.95 19.70 9.82
C LYS A 80 20.59 20.14 8.40
N LEU A 81 20.18 21.40 8.20
CA LEU A 81 19.88 21.93 6.86
C LEU A 81 21.13 22.04 5.98
N LYS A 82 22.26 22.50 6.54
CA LYS A 82 23.55 22.51 5.84
C LYS A 82 23.99 21.08 5.47
N LEU A 83 23.85 20.15 6.41
CA LEU A 83 24.14 18.73 6.17
C LEU A 83 23.25 18.18 5.04
N LEU A 84 21.94 18.42 5.08
CA LEU A 84 21.00 17.98 4.04
C LEU A 84 21.38 18.54 2.66
N LYS A 85 21.75 19.81 2.56
CA LYS A 85 22.18 20.44 1.30
C LYS A 85 23.44 19.76 0.74
N SER A 86 24.44 19.50 1.58
CA SER A 86 25.67 18.82 1.18
C SER A 86 25.41 17.37 0.75
N ALA A 87 24.61 16.63 1.52
CA ALA A 87 24.24 15.24 1.24
C ALA A 87 23.40 15.12 -0.03
N ALA A 88 22.47 16.06 -0.26
CA ALA A 88 21.67 16.11 -1.48
C ALA A 88 22.54 16.33 -2.72
N ALA A 89 23.53 17.22 -2.67
CA ALA A 89 24.48 17.43 -3.77
C ALA A 89 25.27 16.15 -4.08
N TYR A 90 25.79 15.49 -3.04
CA TYR A 90 26.49 14.21 -3.18
C TYR A 90 25.60 13.12 -3.78
N ALA A 91 24.40 12.92 -3.24
CA ALA A 91 23.46 11.90 -3.70
C ALA A 91 23.03 12.15 -5.16
N ASN A 92 22.68 13.39 -5.51
CA ASN A 92 22.29 13.76 -6.87
C ASN A 92 23.38 13.46 -7.90
N SER A 93 24.66 13.66 -7.55
CA SER A 93 25.77 13.34 -8.44
C SER A 93 25.94 11.84 -8.72
N ARG A 94 25.30 10.96 -7.92
CA ARG A 94 25.50 9.50 -7.94
C ARG A 94 24.24 8.69 -8.22
N LEU A 95 23.09 9.33 -8.47
CA LEU A 95 21.85 8.61 -8.80
C LEU A 95 22.02 7.63 -9.96
N HIS A 96 22.83 8.00 -10.96
CA HIS A 96 23.14 7.16 -12.12
C HIS A 96 23.83 5.83 -11.78
N ALA A 97 24.48 5.74 -10.61
CA ALA A 97 25.19 4.55 -10.13
C ALA A 97 24.27 3.57 -9.39
N VAL A 98 23.03 3.96 -9.09
CA VAL A 98 22.05 3.08 -8.42
C VAL A 98 21.52 2.06 -9.43
N THR A 99 21.92 0.81 -9.26
CA THR A 99 21.44 -0.33 -10.07
C THR A 99 20.35 -1.16 -9.38
N ALA A 100 20.16 -0.95 -8.07
CA ALA A 100 19.12 -1.62 -7.30
C ALA A 100 17.73 -1.21 -7.80
N GLU A 101 16.74 -2.06 -7.56
CA GLU A 101 15.35 -1.65 -7.74
C GLU A 101 14.94 -0.67 -6.64
N VAL A 102 14.31 0.43 -7.04
CA VAL A 102 13.88 1.50 -6.15
C VAL A 102 12.37 1.60 -6.19
N LEU A 103 11.75 1.68 -5.01
CA LEU A 103 10.34 2.05 -4.85
C LEU A 103 10.29 3.42 -4.17
N VAL A 104 9.79 4.42 -4.89
CA VAL A 104 9.60 5.78 -4.40
C VAL A 104 8.13 5.94 -3.97
N LEU A 105 7.92 6.35 -2.73
CA LEU A 105 6.61 6.73 -2.22
C LEU A 105 6.52 8.24 -2.19
N ALA A 106 5.50 8.81 -2.81
CA ALA A 106 5.36 10.25 -2.96
C ALA A 106 3.98 10.71 -2.54
N SER A 107 3.94 11.75 -1.72
CA SER A 107 2.72 12.34 -1.20
C SER A 107 2.26 13.51 -2.06
N GLY A 108 0.94 13.58 -2.32
CA GLY A 108 0.36 14.63 -3.15
C GLY A 108 -0.06 15.90 -2.41
N LYS A 109 -0.33 15.81 -1.11
CA LYS A 109 -0.60 16.97 -0.23
C LYS A 109 0.58 17.27 0.70
N ASP A 110 1.80 16.98 0.23
CA ASP A 110 3.02 17.33 0.94
C ASP A 110 3.23 18.85 0.90
N ASN A 111 2.92 19.52 2.00
CA ASN A 111 3.09 20.97 2.14
C ASN A 111 4.54 21.37 2.48
N MET A 112 5.43 20.40 2.71
CA MET A 112 6.81 20.62 3.12
C MET A 112 7.76 20.51 1.92
N LEU A 113 7.65 19.42 1.16
CA LEU A 113 8.49 19.09 0.03
C LEU A 113 7.65 18.94 -1.25
N PRO A 114 8.19 19.29 -2.42
CA PRO A 114 7.52 19.09 -3.70
C PRO A 114 7.64 17.61 -4.12
N SER A 115 7.07 16.71 -3.32
CA SER A 115 7.30 15.26 -3.38
C SER A 115 6.85 14.64 -4.70
N GLY A 116 5.79 15.14 -5.32
CA GLY A 116 5.37 14.72 -6.67
C GLY A 116 6.42 15.04 -7.75
N ASP A 117 6.86 16.29 -7.84
CA ASP A 117 7.89 16.73 -8.79
C ASP A 117 9.20 15.94 -8.60
N GLU A 118 9.60 15.77 -7.34
CA GLU A 118 10.84 15.07 -6.99
C GLU A 118 10.76 13.58 -7.36
N ALA A 119 9.63 12.92 -7.11
CA ALA A 119 9.44 11.54 -7.52
C ALA A 119 9.55 11.36 -9.03
N GLN A 120 8.96 12.27 -9.81
CA GLN A 120 9.06 12.27 -11.26
C GLN A 120 10.51 12.47 -11.73
N ARG A 121 11.25 13.40 -11.11
CA ARG A 121 12.67 13.62 -11.40
C ARG A 121 13.53 12.39 -11.07
N LEU A 122 13.28 11.76 -9.92
CA LEU A 122 13.98 10.54 -9.50
C LEU A 122 13.71 9.39 -10.46
N SER A 123 12.45 9.19 -10.88
CA SER A 123 12.09 8.18 -11.86
C SER A 123 12.80 8.37 -13.19
N SER A 124 12.99 9.63 -13.63
CA SER A 124 13.75 9.95 -14.84
C SER A 124 15.26 9.75 -14.69
N SER A 125 15.79 9.75 -13.46
CA SER A 125 17.23 9.69 -13.17
C SER A 125 17.72 8.29 -12.77
N LEU A 126 16.84 7.48 -12.17
CA LEU A 126 17.13 6.14 -11.66
C LEU A 126 16.71 5.08 -12.67
N ARG A 127 17.54 4.04 -12.85
CA ARG A 127 17.32 3.02 -13.90
C ARG A 127 16.11 2.12 -13.63
N ASN A 128 15.90 1.71 -12.37
CA ASN A 128 14.92 0.71 -11.98
C ASN A 128 13.95 1.28 -10.92
N CYS A 129 13.31 2.39 -11.23
CA CYS A 129 12.50 3.15 -10.29
C CYS A 129 11.00 2.95 -10.53
N LYS A 130 10.28 2.58 -9.47
CA LYS A 130 8.82 2.51 -9.44
C LYS A 130 8.29 3.57 -8.50
N ILE A 131 7.30 4.34 -8.94
CA ILE A 131 6.64 5.35 -8.10
C ILE A 131 5.30 4.81 -7.62
N ARG A 132 4.99 5.07 -6.35
CA ARG A 132 3.63 5.03 -5.81
C ARG A 132 3.28 6.42 -5.30
N TYR A 133 2.24 6.99 -5.89
CA TYR A 133 1.77 8.33 -5.57
C TYR A 133 0.53 8.23 -4.67
N PHE A 134 0.49 9.04 -3.63
CA PHE A 134 -0.58 9.06 -2.65
C PHE A 134 -1.16 10.45 -2.64
N LYS A 135 -2.05 10.69 -3.61
CA LYS A 135 -2.59 12.00 -3.96
C LYS A 135 -3.13 12.78 -2.75
N ASP A 136 -3.77 12.09 -1.83
CA ASP A 136 -4.46 12.71 -0.70
C ASP A 136 -3.65 12.75 0.60
N ASN A 137 -2.40 12.28 0.62
CA ASN A 137 -1.59 12.17 1.83
C ASN A 137 -0.58 13.31 1.95
N GLY A 138 -0.26 13.66 3.21
CA GLY A 138 0.71 14.68 3.58
C GLY A 138 2.14 14.15 3.70
N HIS A 139 3.03 14.95 4.28
CA HIS A 139 4.47 14.66 4.32
C HIS A 139 4.80 13.39 5.12
N THR A 140 4.14 13.15 6.25
CA THR A 140 4.29 11.95 7.09
C THR A 140 3.39 10.82 6.62
N ILE A 141 3.53 10.45 5.35
CA ILE A 141 2.70 9.45 4.67
C ILE A 141 2.53 8.12 5.45
N LEU A 142 3.59 7.65 6.13
CA LEU A 142 3.58 6.39 6.88
C LEU A 142 2.89 6.50 8.25
N LEU A 143 2.55 7.71 8.69
CA LEU A 143 1.85 7.99 9.94
C LEU A 143 0.39 8.37 9.71
N GLU A 144 -0.06 8.40 8.45
CA GLU A 144 -1.43 8.75 8.07
C GLU A 144 -2.27 7.51 7.77
N ALA A 145 -3.57 7.59 8.06
CA ALA A 145 -4.50 6.52 7.75
C ALA A 145 -4.62 6.24 6.24
N GLY A 146 -4.99 5.00 5.91
CA GLY A 146 -5.24 4.56 4.54
C GLY A 146 -4.02 4.03 3.81
N ILE A 147 -2.85 3.95 4.47
CA ILE A 147 -1.62 3.45 3.87
C ILE A 147 -1.07 2.28 4.68
N ASN A 148 -0.79 1.18 3.98
CA ASN A 148 -0.07 0.03 4.52
C ASN A 148 1.16 -0.23 3.67
N LEU A 149 2.34 0.07 4.22
CA LEU A 149 3.62 -0.08 3.52
C LEU A 149 3.87 -1.53 3.06
N LEU A 150 3.51 -2.51 3.88
CA LEU A 150 3.67 -3.92 3.52
C LEU A 150 2.79 -4.29 2.32
N THR A 151 1.54 -3.83 2.31
CA THR A 151 0.62 -4.02 1.19
C THR A 151 1.15 -3.41 -0.10
N VAL A 152 1.74 -2.21 -0.01
CA VAL A 152 2.36 -1.53 -1.17
C VAL A 152 3.57 -2.32 -1.68
N ILE A 153 4.42 -2.81 -0.79
CA ILE A 153 5.59 -3.64 -1.15
C ILE A 153 5.15 -4.97 -1.79
N LYS A 154 4.09 -5.61 -1.27
CA LYS A 154 3.49 -6.83 -1.84
C LYS A 154 2.89 -6.56 -3.23
N GLY A 155 2.06 -5.52 -3.36
CA GLY A 155 1.39 -5.15 -4.60
C GLY A 155 2.35 -4.74 -5.73
N THR A 156 3.53 -4.22 -5.37
CA THR A 156 4.61 -3.89 -6.32
C THR A 156 5.58 -5.04 -6.60
N SER A 157 5.37 -6.22 -5.99
CA SER A 157 6.26 -7.39 -6.09
C SER A 157 7.72 -7.09 -5.73
N LYS A 158 7.95 -6.15 -4.79
CA LYS A 158 9.29 -5.76 -4.35
C LYS A 158 9.84 -6.65 -3.25
N TYR A 159 8.98 -7.28 -2.46
CA TYR A 159 9.40 -8.30 -1.50
C TYR A 159 9.90 -9.55 -2.23
N ARG A 160 11.12 -9.98 -1.92
CA ARG A 160 11.76 -11.17 -2.49
C ARG A 160 12.95 -11.63 -1.66
N HIS A 161 13.22 -12.93 -1.66
CA HIS A 161 14.36 -13.53 -0.96
C HIS A 161 15.62 -13.64 -1.83
N SER A 162 15.50 -13.41 -3.14
CA SER A 162 16.60 -13.53 -4.09
C SER A 162 16.67 -12.35 -5.05
N ARG A 163 17.65 -12.35 -5.96
CA ARG A 163 17.77 -11.31 -7.00
C ARG A 163 16.57 -11.29 -7.96
N ARG A 164 15.93 -12.45 -8.18
CA ARG A 164 14.72 -12.57 -9.01
C ARG A 164 13.52 -12.85 -8.11
N HIS A 165 12.40 -12.21 -8.40
CA HIS A 165 11.15 -12.47 -7.71
C HIS A 165 10.56 -13.82 -8.13
N ASP A 166 10.18 -14.66 -7.17
CA ASP A 166 9.46 -15.92 -7.38
C ASP A 166 8.06 -15.81 -6.76
N PHE A 167 7.02 -15.85 -7.59
CA PHE A 167 5.62 -15.67 -7.19
C PHE A 167 5.08 -16.71 -6.19
N ILE A 168 5.80 -17.82 -6.00
CA ILE A 168 5.42 -18.89 -5.07
C ILE A 168 6.25 -18.73 -3.80
N LYS A 169 7.58 -18.66 -3.90
CA LYS A 169 8.47 -18.61 -2.72
C LYS A 169 8.45 -17.26 -1.99
N ASP A 170 8.28 -16.16 -2.72
CA ASP A 170 8.26 -14.81 -2.17
C ASP A 170 6.84 -14.37 -1.80
N PHE A 171 5.85 -15.25 -1.89
CA PHE A 171 4.48 -14.90 -1.56
C PHE A 171 4.25 -14.81 -0.05
N LEU A 172 3.59 -13.73 0.36
CA LEU A 172 3.07 -13.57 1.71
C LEU A 172 1.53 -13.54 1.66
N PRO A 173 0.82 -14.38 2.44
CA PRO A 173 -0.64 -14.37 2.48
C PRO A 173 -1.19 -12.99 2.88
N PRO A 174 -2.42 -12.64 2.46
CA PRO A 174 -3.07 -11.43 2.90
C PRO A 174 -3.26 -11.42 4.42
N SER A 175 -3.01 -10.29 5.06
CA SER A 175 -3.35 -10.09 6.47
C SER A 175 -4.87 -9.95 6.66
N ILE A 176 -5.35 -10.09 7.89
CA ILE A 176 -6.75 -9.81 8.21
C ILE A 176 -7.14 -8.35 7.90
N SER A 177 -6.21 -7.40 8.07
CA SER A 177 -6.46 -6.00 7.72
C SER A 177 -6.60 -5.80 6.21
N GLU A 178 -5.72 -6.44 5.40
CA GLU A 178 -5.83 -6.43 3.94
C GLU A 178 -7.15 -7.07 3.47
N PHE A 179 -7.56 -8.17 4.11
CA PHE A 179 -8.84 -8.82 3.83
C PHE A 179 -10.04 -7.92 4.15
N LYS A 180 -10.10 -7.34 5.36
CA LYS A 180 -11.19 -6.43 5.75
C LYS A 180 -11.27 -5.22 4.83
N GLN A 181 -10.12 -4.62 4.47
CA GLN A 181 -10.06 -3.49 3.56
C GLN A 181 -10.56 -3.84 2.16
N ALA A 182 -10.19 -5.01 1.63
CA ALA A 182 -10.69 -5.49 0.34
C ALA A 182 -12.22 -5.67 0.36
N GLN A 183 -12.76 -6.26 1.43
CA GLN A 183 -14.21 -6.44 1.59
C GLN A 183 -14.96 -5.11 1.65
N GLU A 184 -14.39 -4.10 2.33
CA GLU A 184 -14.98 -2.78 2.44
C GLU A 184 -14.95 -2.03 1.11
N GLY A 185 -13.80 -2.04 0.41
CA GLY A 185 -13.67 -1.43 -0.91
C GLY A 185 -14.57 -2.08 -1.97
N ASN A 186 -14.84 -3.38 -1.85
CA ASN A 186 -15.70 -4.13 -2.75
C ASN A 186 -17.14 -4.30 -2.25
N GLY A 187 -17.52 -3.64 -1.15
CA GLY A 187 -18.84 -3.83 -0.53
C GLY A 187 -20.01 -3.50 -1.47
N TRP A 188 -19.87 -2.43 -2.25
CA TRP A 188 -20.85 -2.04 -3.29
C TRP A 188 -20.95 -3.11 -4.38
N PHE A 189 -19.82 -3.67 -4.81
CA PHE A 189 -19.75 -4.66 -5.86
C PHE A 189 -20.43 -5.96 -5.42
N ARG A 190 -20.18 -6.38 -4.18
CA ARG A 190 -20.84 -7.54 -3.56
C ARG A 190 -22.35 -7.31 -3.42
N PHE A 191 -22.77 -6.11 -3.05
CA PHE A 191 -24.20 -5.79 -2.94
C PHE A 191 -24.90 -5.92 -4.30
N VAL A 192 -24.31 -5.36 -5.37
CA VAL A 192 -24.90 -5.42 -6.72
C VAL A 192 -24.86 -6.82 -7.31
N SER A 193 -23.72 -7.52 -7.20
CA SER A 193 -23.58 -8.87 -7.76
C SER A 193 -24.33 -9.93 -6.95
N SER A 194 -24.52 -9.72 -5.64
CA SER A 194 -25.17 -10.63 -4.68
C SER A 194 -24.94 -12.12 -5.01
N PRO A 195 -23.67 -12.56 -5.12
CA PRO A 195 -23.36 -13.86 -5.66
C PRO A 195 -23.73 -14.95 -4.66
N VAL A 196 -24.22 -16.07 -5.17
CA VAL A 196 -24.55 -17.26 -4.38
C VAL A 196 -23.70 -18.42 -4.88
N MET A 197 -22.89 -19.00 -3.99
CA MET A 197 -22.07 -20.14 -4.33
C MET A 197 -22.83 -21.45 -4.11
N PHE A 198 -22.63 -22.38 -5.03
CA PHE A 198 -23.09 -23.75 -4.95
C PHE A 198 -21.92 -24.68 -5.27
N SER A 199 -21.91 -25.86 -4.66
CA SER A 199 -20.95 -26.92 -4.93
C SER A 199 -21.65 -28.27 -4.95
N THR A 200 -21.01 -29.25 -5.58
CA THR A 200 -21.55 -30.61 -5.71
C THR A 200 -20.78 -31.55 -4.80
N LEU A 201 -21.50 -32.28 -3.94
CA LEU A 201 -20.93 -33.30 -3.06
C LEU A 201 -20.54 -34.56 -3.84
N GLU A 202 -19.81 -35.48 -3.18
CA GLU A 202 -19.37 -36.76 -3.77
C GLU A 202 -20.54 -37.65 -4.26
N ASP A 203 -21.71 -37.52 -3.63
CA ASP A 203 -22.94 -38.23 -4.00
C ASP A 203 -23.71 -37.57 -5.16
N GLY A 204 -23.16 -36.49 -5.74
CA GLY A 204 -23.78 -35.73 -6.83
C GLY A 204 -24.80 -34.68 -6.37
N LYS A 205 -25.08 -34.54 -5.07
CA LYS A 205 -26.02 -33.56 -4.55
C LYS A 205 -25.43 -32.14 -4.64
N ILE A 206 -26.18 -31.21 -5.21
CA ILE A 206 -25.85 -29.78 -5.20
C ILE A 206 -26.26 -29.18 -3.86
N VAL A 207 -25.32 -28.51 -3.20
CA VAL A 207 -25.51 -27.81 -1.94
C VAL A 207 -25.07 -26.36 -2.05
N ARG A 208 -25.67 -25.49 -1.23
CA ARG A 208 -25.24 -24.10 -1.11
C ARG A 208 -23.90 -24.04 -0.35
N GLY A 209 -23.02 -23.13 -0.77
CA GLY A 209 -21.67 -22.96 -0.24
C GLY A 209 -20.66 -23.86 -0.94
N LEU A 210 -19.46 -23.98 -0.35
CA LEU A 210 -18.31 -24.65 -0.95
C LEU A 210 -18.06 -26.07 -0.40
N ALA A 211 -19.01 -26.68 0.32
CA ALA A 211 -18.84 -27.97 0.99
C ALA A 211 -18.39 -29.12 0.06
N GLY A 212 -18.81 -29.10 -1.22
CA GLY A 212 -18.40 -30.09 -2.22
C GLY A 212 -17.00 -29.90 -2.80
N ILE A 213 -16.30 -28.83 -2.43
CA ILE A 213 -14.95 -28.55 -2.91
C ILE A 213 -13.92 -29.05 -1.87
N PRO A 214 -12.84 -29.75 -2.28
CA PRO A 214 -11.80 -30.20 -1.36
C PRO A 214 -11.15 -29.06 -0.56
N ASN A 215 -10.86 -29.32 0.71
CA ASN A 215 -10.13 -28.37 1.57
C ASN A 215 -8.62 -28.38 1.29
N GLU A 216 -8.08 -29.54 0.91
CA GLU A 216 -6.68 -29.70 0.51
C GLU A 216 -6.55 -29.72 -1.01
N GLY A 217 -5.49 -29.12 -1.52
CA GLY A 217 -5.18 -29.14 -2.95
C GLY A 217 -4.24 -30.27 -3.38
N PRO A 218 -3.85 -30.28 -4.67
CA PRO A 218 -4.17 -29.25 -5.66
C PRO A 218 -5.64 -29.29 -6.12
N VAL A 219 -6.23 -28.11 -6.30
CA VAL A 219 -7.57 -27.95 -6.91
C VAL A 219 -7.44 -26.96 -8.07
N LEU A 220 -7.99 -27.31 -9.23
CA LEU A 220 -8.10 -26.41 -10.37
C LEU A 220 -9.54 -25.91 -10.49
N LEU A 221 -9.71 -24.61 -10.34
CA LEU A 221 -10.93 -23.88 -10.66
C LEU A 221 -10.78 -23.32 -12.06
N VAL A 222 -11.75 -23.58 -12.93
CA VAL A 222 -11.79 -23.08 -14.30
C VAL A 222 -12.84 -21.97 -14.38
N GLY A 223 -12.38 -20.74 -14.53
CA GLY A 223 -13.22 -19.55 -14.65
C GLY A 223 -13.83 -19.43 -16.04
N TYR A 224 -14.97 -18.74 -16.14
CA TYR A 224 -15.64 -18.48 -17.39
C TYR A 224 -15.36 -17.04 -17.85
N HIS A 225 -14.54 -16.87 -18.90
CA HIS A 225 -14.11 -15.53 -19.36
C HIS A 225 -15.25 -14.59 -19.74
N MET A 226 -16.40 -15.12 -20.16
CA MET A 226 -17.54 -14.27 -20.54
C MET A 226 -18.18 -13.55 -19.35
N LEU A 227 -17.83 -13.92 -18.10
CA LEU A 227 -18.19 -13.15 -16.91
C LEU A 227 -17.30 -11.93 -16.70
N LEU A 228 -16.27 -11.73 -17.53
CA LEU A 228 -15.33 -10.60 -17.46
C LEU A 228 -14.68 -10.44 -16.07
N GLY A 229 -14.57 -11.54 -15.31
CA GLY A 229 -13.99 -11.55 -13.97
C GLY A 229 -14.90 -10.95 -12.88
N LEU A 230 -16.19 -10.76 -13.14
CA LEU A 230 -17.15 -10.27 -12.14
C LEU A 230 -17.29 -11.21 -10.93
N GLU A 231 -16.95 -12.48 -11.10
CA GLU A 231 -16.95 -13.50 -10.06
C GLU A 231 -15.66 -13.53 -9.23
N LEU A 232 -14.58 -12.87 -9.65
CA LEU A 232 -13.25 -13.00 -9.03
C LEU A 232 -13.25 -12.65 -7.54
N VAL A 233 -13.65 -11.42 -7.23
CA VAL A 233 -13.67 -10.90 -5.86
C VAL A 233 -14.56 -11.76 -4.96
N PRO A 234 -15.84 -12.01 -5.28
CA PRO A 234 -16.68 -12.80 -4.41
C PRO A 234 -16.24 -14.26 -4.29
N LEU A 235 -15.67 -14.85 -5.34
CA LEU A 235 -15.11 -16.21 -5.27
C LEU A 235 -13.95 -16.28 -4.29
N VAL A 236 -12.96 -15.41 -4.41
CA VAL A 236 -11.81 -15.39 -3.50
C VAL A 236 -12.24 -15.09 -2.07
N GLU A 237 -13.16 -14.14 -1.87
CA GLU A 237 -13.71 -13.84 -0.55
C GLU A 237 -14.47 -15.02 0.08
N GLU A 238 -15.25 -15.77 -0.72
CA GLU A 238 -16.00 -16.93 -0.25
C GLU A 238 -15.08 -18.06 0.20
N PHE A 239 -14.06 -18.38 -0.60
CA PHE A 239 -13.08 -19.41 -0.27
C PHE A 239 -12.29 -19.08 1.00
N LEU A 240 -11.88 -17.81 1.17
CA LEU A 240 -11.23 -17.36 2.39
C LEU A 240 -12.19 -17.43 3.59
N ARG A 241 -13.46 -17.07 3.41
CA ARG A 241 -14.45 -17.05 4.51
C ARG A 241 -14.91 -18.44 4.95
N GLU A 242 -15.33 -19.30 4.02
CA GLU A 242 -15.92 -20.60 4.34
C GLU A 242 -14.85 -21.68 4.58
N LYS A 243 -13.72 -21.61 3.88
CA LYS A 243 -12.70 -22.67 3.91
C LYS A 243 -11.35 -22.23 4.46
N ASN A 244 -11.11 -20.94 4.67
CA ASN A 244 -9.78 -20.41 4.98
C ASN A 244 -8.73 -20.83 3.92
N VAL A 245 -9.16 -20.93 2.66
CA VAL A 245 -8.33 -21.32 1.52
C VAL A 245 -8.12 -20.11 0.63
N LEU A 246 -6.86 -19.81 0.31
CA LEU A 246 -6.53 -18.76 -0.64
C LEU A 246 -6.49 -19.32 -2.07
N VAL A 247 -7.41 -18.85 -2.91
CA VAL A 247 -7.42 -19.16 -4.34
C VAL A 247 -6.36 -18.31 -5.06
N ARG A 248 -5.45 -18.97 -5.77
CA ARG A 248 -4.35 -18.35 -6.52
C ARG A 248 -4.75 -18.17 -7.98
N GLY A 249 -5.08 -16.95 -8.37
CA GLY A 249 -5.42 -16.62 -9.75
C GLY A 249 -4.21 -16.61 -10.68
N VAL A 250 -4.27 -17.33 -11.80
CA VAL A 250 -3.31 -17.21 -12.89
C VAL A 250 -3.89 -16.36 -14.01
N ALA A 251 -3.23 -15.25 -14.32
CA ALA A 251 -3.74 -14.26 -15.26
C ALA A 251 -2.73 -13.94 -16.37
N HIS A 252 -3.19 -13.28 -17.43
CA HIS A 252 -2.35 -12.96 -18.58
C HIS A 252 -1.10 -12.15 -18.17
N PRO A 253 0.12 -12.45 -18.68
CA PRO A 253 1.36 -11.82 -18.21
C PRO A 253 1.39 -10.30 -18.33
N THR A 254 0.66 -9.72 -19.28
CA THR A 254 0.56 -8.25 -19.43
C THR A 254 0.05 -7.56 -18.17
N MET A 255 -0.83 -8.19 -17.39
CA MET A 255 -1.34 -7.65 -16.12
C MET A 255 -0.26 -7.50 -15.04
N PHE A 256 0.94 -8.05 -15.25
CA PHE A 256 2.07 -7.98 -14.32
C PHE A 256 3.22 -7.10 -14.84
N THR A 257 3.06 -6.52 -16.04
CA THR A 257 4.03 -5.58 -16.61
C THR A 257 3.97 -4.22 -15.89
N GLU A 258 4.95 -3.36 -16.15
CA GLU A 258 4.97 -2.01 -15.58
C GLU A 258 3.94 -1.08 -16.23
N GLU A 259 3.57 -1.32 -17.49
CA GLU A 259 2.57 -0.53 -18.23
C GLU A 259 1.17 -0.60 -17.60
N MET A 260 0.81 -1.77 -17.04
CA MET A 260 -0.47 -1.99 -16.37
C MET A 260 -0.46 -1.52 -14.90
N GLN A 261 0.60 -0.84 -14.45
CA GLN A 261 0.70 -0.32 -13.09
C GLN A 261 0.43 1.17 -13.08
N SER A 262 -0.56 1.58 -12.29
CA SER A 262 -0.82 2.98 -12.02
C SER A 262 0.15 3.54 -10.97
N LEU A 263 0.21 4.87 -10.90
CA LEU A 263 0.86 5.58 -9.80
C LEU A 263 0.13 5.33 -8.48
N ASP A 264 -1.21 5.33 -8.51
CA ASP A 264 -2.05 4.99 -7.36
C ASP A 264 -2.14 3.46 -7.19
N PHE A 265 -2.54 3.01 -6.00
CA PHE A 265 -2.80 1.59 -5.76
C PHE A 265 -4.03 1.12 -6.53
N SER A 266 -3.87 0.06 -7.33
CA SER A 266 -4.89 -0.42 -8.26
C SER A 266 -5.46 -1.79 -7.89
N PHE A 267 -6.51 -2.19 -8.60
CA PHE A 267 -7.04 -3.56 -8.55
C PHE A 267 -5.96 -4.61 -8.91
N TYR A 268 -5.04 -4.33 -9.83
CA TYR A 268 -3.96 -5.26 -10.16
C TYR A 268 -2.98 -5.45 -9.01
N ASP A 269 -2.72 -4.40 -8.21
CA ASP A 269 -1.91 -4.53 -7.00
C ASP A 269 -2.63 -5.40 -5.96
N LEU A 270 -3.95 -5.21 -5.81
CA LEU A 270 -4.78 -6.06 -4.94
C LEU A 270 -4.75 -7.53 -5.37
N MET A 271 -4.87 -7.83 -6.66
CA MET A 271 -4.74 -9.19 -7.19
C MET A 271 -3.41 -9.82 -6.78
N ARG A 272 -2.28 -9.09 -6.89
CA ARG A 272 -0.95 -9.58 -6.48
C ARG A 272 -0.85 -9.78 -4.97
N VAL A 273 -1.42 -8.88 -4.16
CA VAL A 273 -1.51 -9.02 -2.69
C VAL A 273 -2.24 -10.31 -2.30
N PHE A 274 -3.27 -10.69 -3.06
CA PHE A 274 -4.03 -11.92 -2.91
C PHE A 274 -3.41 -13.12 -3.67
N GLY A 275 -2.20 -12.97 -4.21
CA GLY A 275 -1.41 -14.06 -4.74
C GLY A 275 -1.63 -14.36 -6.21
N ALA A 276 -2.26 -13.48 -6.97
CA ALA A 276 -2.31 -13.62 -8.42
C ALA A 276 -0.90 -13.56 -9.03
N LEU A 277 -0.69 -14.32 -10.10
CA LEU A 277 0.60 -14.47 -10.76
C LEU A 277 0.44 -14.72 -12.27
N PRO A 278 1.47 -14.44 -13.09
CA PRO A 278 1.37 -14.63 -14.54
C PRO A 278 1.22 -16.11 -14.90
N VAL A 279 0.32 -16.40 -15.84
CA VAL A 279 0.10 -17.74 -16.37
C VAL A 279 1.32 -18.19 -17.17
N THR A 280 2.02 -19.21 -16.66
CA THR A 280 3.11 -19.91 -17.34
C THR A 280 3.09 -21.37 -16.91
N ALA A 281 3.59 -22.29 -17.75
CA ALA A 281 3.70 -23.70 -17.40
C ALA A 281 4.49 -23.91 -16.08
N SER A 282 5.58 -23.17 -15.89
CA SER A 282 6.39 -23.28 -14.66
C SER A 282 5.63 -22.81 -13.42
N ASN A 283 4.88 -21.70 -13.50
CA ASN A 283 4.12 -21.20 -12.36
C ASN A 283 2.97 -22.15 -12.01
N LEU A 284 2.24 -22.64 -13.01
CA LEU A 284 1.14 -23.58 -12.81
C LEU A 284 1.64 -24.88 -12.15
N PHE A 285 2.76 -25.43 -12.63
CA PHE A 285 3.40 -26.59 -12.02
C PHE A 285 3.81 -26.34 -10.57
N LYS A 286 4.46 -25.21 -10.28
CA LYS A 286 4.88 -24.85 -8.92
C LYS A 286 3.68 -24.72 -7.96
N LEU A 287 2.57 -24.12 -8.39
CA LEU A 287 1.35 -23.99 -7.57
C LEU A 287 0.76 -25.36 -7.21
N PHE A 288 0.67 -26.27 -8.18
CA PHE A 288 0.16 -27.61 -7.92
C PHE A 288 1.11 -28.44 -7.05
N ALA A 289 2.42 -28.28 -7.23
CA ALA A 289 3.42 -28.90 -6.35
C ALA A 289 3.30 -28.42 -4.89
N THR A 290 2.85 -27.18 -4.67
CA THR A 290 2.54 -26.64 -3.34
C THR A 290 1.10 -26.88 -2.90
N LYS A 291 0.36 -27.79 -3.55
CA LYS A 291 -1.04 -28.14 -3.23
C LYS A 291 -1.99 -26.93 -3.19
N SER A 292 -1.76 -25.93 -4.02
CA SER A 292 -2.60 -24.72 -4.04
C SER A 292 -3.92 -24.93 -4.79
N HIS A 293 -4.94 -24.17 -4.41
CA HIS A 293 -6.15 -23.98 -5.21
C HIS A 293 -5.87 -22.91 -6.26
N VAL A 294 -5.93 -23.26 -7.53
CA VAL A 294 -5.55 -22.41 -8.66
C VAL A 294 -6.80 -22.04 -9.44
N LEU A 295 -6.97 -20.75 -9.74
CA LEU A 295 -8.02 -20.26 -10.63
C LEU A 295 -7.41 -19.90 -11.98
N LEU A 296 -7.81 -20.63 -13.03
CA LEU A 296 -7.37 -20.44 -14.40
C LEU A 296 -8.56 -20.00 -15.26
N TYR A 297 -8.30 -19.08 -16.17
CA TYR A 297 -9.24 -18.70 -17.21
C TYR A 297 -8.72 -19.21 -18.57
N PRO A 298 -9.43 -20.14 -19.24
CA PRO A 298 -8.96 -20.81 -20.46
C PRO A 298 -9.03 -19.95 -21.72
#